data_AF-U3BE73-F1
#
_entry.id   AF-U3BE73-F1
#
_cell.length_a   1.000
_cell.length_b   1.000
_cell.length_c   1.000
_cell.angle_alpha   90.00
_cell.angle_beta   90.00
_cell.angle_gamma   90.00
#
_symmetry.space_group_name_H-M   'P 1'
#
loop_
_entity.id
_entity.type
_entity.pdbx_description
1 polymer ?
#
loop_
_entity_poly.entity_id
_entity_poly.type
_entity_poly.pdbx_seq_one_letter_code
_entity_poly.pdbx_strand_id
1 'polypeptide(L)'
;MTQKVLIHGRKWKLEDIQDNIDWAKQQNWVFKKYSKQDEHDHCLICFWTIFHTVDEESGFGYYYGGSTWLCNECYKQFLTPQRLRT
;
A
#
# COMPACT_ATOMS: atom_id res chain seq x y z
N MET A 1 -20.38 10.84 -11.04
CA MET A 1 -19.87 9.51 -11.46
C MET A 1 -18.84 9.07 -10.44
N THR A 2 -18.91 7.84 -9.92
CA THR A 2 -17.92 7.34 -8.96
C THR A 2 -16.61 6.99 -9.68
N GLN A 3 -15.51 7.67 -9.33
CA GLN A 3 -14.18 7.35 -9.86
C GLN A 3 -13.74 5.99 -9.33
N LYS A 4 -13.18 5.14 -10.21
CA LYS A 4 -12.67 3.82 -9.85
C LYS A 4 -11.19 3.71 -10.14
N VAL A 5 -10.50 2.92 -9.33
CA VAL A 5 -9.08 2.59 -9.48
C VAL A 5 -8.88 1.08 -9.53
N LEU A 6 -7.83 0.64 -10.21
CA LEU A 6 -7.42 -0.76 -10.25
C LEU A 6 -6.25 -0.95 -9.28
N ILE A 7 -6.38 -1.92 -8.36
CA ILE A 7 -5.36 -2.30 -7.38
C ILE A 7 -5.39 -3.83 -7.25
N HIS A 8 -4.26 -4.51 -7.43
CA HIS A 8 -4.11 -5.97 -7.46
C HIS A 8 -5.15 -6.64 -8.36
N GLY A 9 -5.38 -6.06 -9.54
CA GLY A 9 -6.38 -6.54 -10.51
C GLY A 9 -7.85 -6.35 -10.11
N ARG A 10 -8.14 -5.76 -8.94
CA ARG A 10 -9.49 -5.50 -8.45
C ARG A 10 -9.88 -4.04 -8.63
N LYS A 11 -11.14 -3.78 -8.96
CA LYS A 11 -11.68 -2.42 -9.10
C LYS A 11 -12.22 -1.93 -7.76
N TRP A 12 -11.69 -0.80 -7.30
CA TRP A 12 -12.10 -0.13 -6.08
C TRP A 12 -12.79 1.19 -6.42
N LYS A 13 -13.77 1.60 -5.62
CA LYS A 13 -14.23 2.99 -5.67
C LYS A 13 -13.20 3.85 -4.95
N LEU A 14 -12.78 4.95 -5.56
CA LEU A 14 -11.78 5.81 -4.95
C LEU A 14 -12.26 6.40 -3.62
N GLU A 15 -13.55 6.76 -3.54
CA GLU A 15 -14.19 7.31 -2.34
C GLU A 15 -14.07 6.38 -1.12
N ASP A 16 -14.12 5.05 -1.31
CA ASP A 16 -14.05 4.08 -0.21
C ASP A 16 -12.66 4.01 0.44
N ILE A 17 -11.61 4.46 -0.26
CA ILE A 17 -10.21 4.37 0.17
C ILE A 17 -9.54 5.74 0.30
N GLN A 18 -10.27 6.82 0.02
CA GLN A 18 -9.73 8.17 -0.08
C GLN A 18 -9.16 8.66 1.25
N ASP A 19 -9.87 8.40 2.36
CA ASP A 19 -9.42 8.79 3.70
C ASP A 19 -8.10 8.11 4.07
N ASN A 20 -7.95 6.82 3.74
CA ASN A 20 -6.71 6.07 3.97
C ASN A 20 -5.57 6.61 3.10
N ILE A 21 -5.85 6.98 1.85
CA ILE A 21 -4.87 7.60 0.96
C ILE A 21 -4.41 8.95 1.54
N ASP A 22 -5.33 9.79 1.98
CA ASP A 22 -5.03 11.14 2.44
C ASP A 22 -4.29 11.15 3.77
N TRP A 23 -4.64 10.24 4.68
CA TRP A 23 -3.85 10.00 5.89
C TRP A 23 -2.45 9.47 5.54
N ALA A 24 -2.35 8.53 4.61
CA ALA A 24 -1.08 7.92 4.24
C ALA A 24 -0.10 8.91 3.59
N LYS A 25 -0.59 9.88 2.81
CA LYS A 25 0.22 10.95 2.22
C LYS A 25 0.91 11.85 3.25
N GLN A 26 0.40 11.91 4.48
CA GLN A 26 0.96 12.73 5.55
C GLN A 26 2.11 12.03 6.30
N GLN A 27 2.36 10.76 6.00
CA GLN A 27 3.34 9.94 6.72
C GLN A 27 4.66 9.79 5.95
N ASN A 28 5.73 9.56 6.69
CA ASN A 28 7.04 9.24 6.13
C ASN A 28 7.26 7.72 6.11
N TRP A 29 7.17 7.13 4.93
CA TRP A 29 7.22 5.68 4.75
C TRP A 29 8.64 5.18 4.52
N VAL A 30 8.96 4.01 5.08
CA VAL A 30 10.24 3.33 4.88
C VAL A 30 10.00 1.99 4.20
N PHE A 31 10.67 1.75 3.07
CA PHE A 31 10.61 0.45 2.40
C PHE A 31 11.29 -0.62 3.26
N LYS A 32 10.60 -1.72 3.53
CA LYS A 32 11.06 -2.82 4.40
C LYS A 32 10.59 -4.19 3.90
N LYS A 33 11.38 -5.21 4.22
CA LYS A 33 10.95 -6.61 4.18
C LYS A 33 10.18 -6.94 5.46
N TYR A 34 9.09 -7.68 5.34
CA TYR A 34 8.37 -8.21 6.50
C TYR A 34 9.18 -9.33 7.16
N SER A 35 9.38 -9.26 8.49
CA SER A 35 10.33 -10.12 9.21
C SER A 35 9.72 -11.07 10.21
N LYS A 36 8.45 -10.89 10.60
CA LYS A 36 7.81 -11.75 11.60
C LYS A 36 7.39 -13.07 10.96
N GLN A 37 7.96 -14.17 11.42
CA GLN A 37 7.57 -15.51 10.97
C GLN A 37 6.18 -15.85 11.52
N ASP A 38 5.38 -16.56 10.71
CA ASP A 38 4.01 -17.01 11.02
C ASP A 38 2.98 -15.90 11.36
N GLU A 39 3.35 -14.63 11.21
CA GLU A 39 2.45 -13.49 11.26
C GLU A 39 2.22 -12.88 9.87
N HIS A 40 1.18 -12.07 9.76
CA HIS A 40 0.88 -11.25 8.60
C HIS A 40 0.33 -9.89 9.04
N ASP A 41 0.32 -8.96 8.11
CA ASP A 41 -0.30 -7.65 8.23
C ASP A 41 -1.01 -7.31 6.92
N HIS A 42 -1.68 -6.17 6.86
CA HIS A 42 -2.44 -5.75 5.70
C HIS A 42 -2.04 -4.35 5.25
N CYS A 43 -2.02 -4.15 3.94
CA CYS A 43 -1.98 -2.82 3.35
C CYS A 43 -3.17 -2.00 3.85
N LEU A 44 -2.92 -0.84 4.47
CA LEU A 44 -3.96 0.06 4.98
C LEU A 44 -4.99 0.47 3.91
N ILE A 45 -4.59 0.58 2.64
CA ILE A 45 -5.44 1.08 1.56
C ILE A 45 -6.27 -0.03 0.91
N CYS A 46 -5.64 -1.15 0.56
CA CYS A 46 -6.28 -2.20 -0.26
C CYS A 46 -6.44 -3.55 0.45
N PHE A 47 -6.02 -3.65 1.72
CA PHE A 47 -6.02 -4.87 2.53
C PHE A 47 -5.19 -6.04 1.97
N TRP A 48 -4.32 -5.80 0.99
CA TRP A 48 -3.37 -6.81 0.51
C TRP A 48 -2.53 -7.36 1.66
N THR A 49 -2.43 -8.69 1.74
CA THR A 49 -1.73 -9.37 2.83
C THR A 49 -0.23 -9.29 2.64
N ILE A 50 0.48 -8.86 3.69
CA ILE A 50 1.93 -8.79 3.75
C ILE A 50 2.41 -9.76 4.83
N PHE A 51 3.33 -10.66 4.50
CA PHE A 51 3.78 -11.73 5.39
C PHE A 51 5.23 -12.12 5.09
N HIS A 52 5.85 -12.93 5.94
CA HIS A 52 7.24 -13.33 5.74
C HIS A 52 7.39 -14.27 4.54
N THR A 53 7.84 -13.73 3.40
CA THR A 53 8.10 -14.47 2.16
C THR A 53 9.24 -13.83 1.35
N VAL A 54 9.69 -14.53 0.32
CA VAL A 54 10.64 -14.00 -0.68
C VAL A 54 9.92 -13.32 -1.85
N ASP A 55 8.63 -13.56 -2.01
CA ASP A 55 7.79 -12.87 -3.01
C ASP A 55 7.80 -11.35 -2.76
N GLU A 56 8.06 -10.56 -3.79
CA GLU A 56 8.19 -9.10 -3.64
C GLU A 56 6.84 -8.41 -3.39
N GLU A 57 5.75 -8.98 -3.90
CA GLU A 57 4.41 -8.40 -3.77
C GLU A 57 3.90 -8.49 -2.33
N SER A 58 4.22 -9.59 -1.64
CA SER A 58 3.68 -9.90 -0.32
C SER A 58 4.74 -9.93 0.80
N GLY A 59 6.03 -10.00 0.45
CA GLY A 59 7.14 -10.04 1.41
C GLY A 59 7.74 -8.68 1.74
N PHE A 60 7.42 -7.66 0.93
CA PHE A 60 7.99 -6.33 1.03
C PHE A 60 6.92 -5.25 0.90
N GLY A 61 7.13 -4.14 1.57
CA GLY A 61 6.21 -3.02 1.52
C GLY A 61 6.78 -1.77 2.17
N TYR A 62 5.91 -0.80 2.36
CA TYR A 62 6.23 0.48 2.99
C TYR A 62 5.66 0.48 4.39
N TYR A 63 6.51 0.77 5.37
CA TYR A 63 6.20 0.67 6.79
C TYR A 63 6.27 2.04 7.46
N TYR A 64 5.32 2.29 8.36
CA TYR A 64 5.23 3.50 9.16
C TYR A 64 4.77 3.18 10.60
N GLY A 65 5.25 3.98 11.56
CA GLY A 65 4.65 4.09 12.89
C GLY A 65 4.69 2.84 13.79
N GLY A 66 5.40 1.77 13.42
CA GLY A 66 5.52 0.58 14.27
C GLY A 66 4.55 -0.56 13.91
N SER A 67 3.49 -0.29 13.16
CA SER A 67 2.45 -1.29 12.88
C SER A 67 1.68 -1.09 11.58
N THR A 68 1.98 -0.04 10.80
CA THR A 68 1.20 0.25 9.59
C THR A 68 1.99 -0.08 8.34
N TRP A 69 1.34 -0.80 7.43
CA TRP A 69 1.93 -1.20 6.16
C TRP A 69 1.14 -0.69 4.95
N LEU A 70 1.86 -0.48 3.86
CA LEU A 70 1.33 -0.33 2.51
C LEU A 70 2.04 -1.29 1.57
N CYS A 71 1.28 -1.89 0.65
CA CYS A 71 1.87 -2.63 -0.45
C CYS A 71 2.57 -1.69 -1.44
N ASN A 72 3.43 -2.28 -2.27
CA ASN A 72 4.20 -1.56 -3.29
C ASN A 72 3.31 -0.80 -4.28
N GLU A 73 2.19 -1.40 -4.70
CA GLU A 73 1.27 -0.81 -5.68
C GLU A 73 0.60 0.45 -5.12
N CYS A 74 0.02 0.37 -3.91
CA CYS A 74 -0.65 1.51 -3.30
C CYS A 74 0.30 2.68 -3.03
N TYR A 75 1.51 2.40 -2.54
CA TYR A 75 2.52 3.45 -2.34
C TYR A 75 2.87 4.15 -3.67
N LYS A 76 3.17 3.39 -4.73
CA LYS A 76 3.51 3.94 -6.04
C LYS A 76 2.34 4.71 -6.66
N GLN A 77 1.13 4.18 -6.56
CA GLN A 77 -0.03 4.74 -7.23
C GLN A 77 -0.55 6.03 -6.56
N PHE A 78 -0.49 6.12 -5.23
CA PHE A 78 -1.16 7.19 -4.49
C PHE A 78 -0.22 8.15 -3.74
N LEU A 79 0.99 7.72 -3.40
CA LEU A 79 1.89 8.49 -2.54
C LEU A 79 3.13 9.01 -3.27
N THR A 80 3.61 8.31 -4.30
CA THR A 80 4.70 8.87 -5.12
C THR A 80 4.16 9.92 -6.09
N PRO A 81 4.78 11.11 -6.19
CA PRO A 81 4.45 12.06 -7.24
C PRO A 81 4.62 11.35 -8.59
N GLN A 82 3.56 11.29 -9.39
CA GLN A 82 3.69 10.86 -10.78
C GLN A 82 4.68 11.80 -11.44
N ARG A 83 5.90 11.30 -11.69
CA ARG A 83 6.78 11.94 -12.66
C ARG A 83 6.01 11.89 -13.97
N LEU A 84 5.43 13.03 -14.34
CA LEU A 84 4.91 13.24 -15.69
C LEU A 84 6.00 12.75 -16.63
N ARG A 85 5.72 11.67 -17.35
CA ARG A 85 6.57 11.23 -18.45
C ARG A 85 6.39 12.32 -19.51
N THR A 86 7.29 13.30 -19.51
CA THR A 86 7.51 14.22 -20.63
C THR A 86 8.01 13.46 -21.83
#